data_AF-A0A9D2LEN0-F1
#
_entry.id   AF-A0A9D2LEN0-F1
#
_cell.length_a   1.000
_cell.length_b   1.000
_cell.length_c   1.000
_cell.angle_alpha   90.00
_cell.angle_beta   90.00
_cell.angle_gamma   90.00
#
_symmetry.space_group_name_H-M   'P 1'
#
loop_
_entity.id
_entity.type
_entity.pdbx_description
1 polymer ?
#
loop_
_entity_poly.entity_id
_entity_poly.type
_entity_poly.pdbx_seq_one_letter_code
_entity_poly.pdbx_strand_id
1 'polypeptide(L)'
;MDSMSGISRGISDLSEWIDEANSQLPPEAATWARLAKITEEAGEVVAAHIGATGQNPRKGVTHTRADVEEELLDVALTALAALEHLRGHDARSLDLLAARLEATLRRAGAGG
;
A
#
# COMPACT_ATOMS: atom_id res chain seq x y z
N MET A 1 22.70 -0.20 -9.29
CA MET A 1 21.35 0.36 -9.17
C MET A 1 21.19 0.74 -7.72
N ASP A 2 20.86 2.00 -7.40
CA ASP A 2 20.56 2.39 -6.02
C ASP A 2 19.40 1.54 -5.49
N SER A 3 19.49 1.06 -4.25
CA SER A 3 18.49 0.14 -3.67
C SER A 3 17.09 0.74 -3.71
N MET A 4 16.97 2.06 -3.53
CA MET A 4 15.68 2.77 -3.59
C MET A 4 15.09 2.74 -5.01
N SER A 5 15.92 2.97 -6.02
CA SER A 5 15.51 2.88 -7.43
C SER A 5 15.07 1.47 -7.82
N GLY A 6 15.73 0.44 -7.28
CA GLY A 6 15.33 -0.96 -7.47
C GLY A 6 13.96 -1.27 -6.88
N ILE A 7 13.65 -0.78 -5.67
CA ILE A 7 12.35 -1.00 -5.04
C ILE A 7 11.25 -0.23 -5.78
N SER A 8 11.46 1.06 -6.12
CA SER A 8 10.48 1.82 -6.90
C SER A 8 10.18 1.15 -8.25
N ARG A 9 11.20 0.55 -8.89
CA ARG A 9 10.99 -0.23 -10.10
C ARG A 9 10.14 -1.48 -9.85
N GLY A 10 10.41 -2.22 -8.78
CA GLY A 10 9.58 -3.37 -8.41
C GLY A 10 8.12 -3.02 -8.13
N ILE A 11 7.84 -1.87 -7.49
CA ILE A 11 6.48 -1.37 -7.26
C ILE A 11 5.82 -1.00 -8.60
N SER A 12 6.58 -0.36 -9.50
CA SER A 12 6.13 -0.02 -10.85
C SER A 12 5.75 -1.29 -11.63
N ASP A 13 6.63 -2.29 -11.66
CA ASP A 13 6.42 -3.55 -12.36
C ASP A 13 5.20 -4.32 -11.78
N LEU A 14 5.04 -4.33 -10.44
CA LEU A 14 3.83 -4.87 -9.78
C LEU A 14 2.57 -4.11 -10.22
N SER A 15 2.64 -2.78 -10.29
CA SER A 15 1.50 -1.97 -10.74
C SER A 15 1.12 -2.25 -12.19
N GLU A 16 2.11 -2.37 -13.09
CA GLU A 16 1.89 -2.71 -14.50
C GLU A 16 1.21 -4.08 -14.61
N TRP A 17 1.71 -5.09 -13.90
CA TRP A 17 1.12 -6.43 -13.90
C TRP A 17 -0.36 -6.44 -13.45
N ILE A 18 -0.72 -5.62 -12.45
CA ILE A 18 -2.12 -5.49 -12.01
C ILE A 18 -2.98 -4.83 -13.08
N ASP A 19 -2.47 -3.82 -13.78
CA ASP A 19 -3.20 -3.13 -14.83
C ASP A 19 -3.38 -4.00 -16.08
N GLU A 20 -2.37 -4.81 -16.44
CA GLU A 20 -2.47 -5.81 -17.50
C GLU A 20 -3.58 -6.83 -17.21
N ALA A 21 -3.64 -7.34 -15.98
CA ALA A 21 -4.69 -8.27 -15.52
C ALA A 21 -6.09 -7.64 -15.54
N ASN A 22 -6.18 -6.30 -15.55
CA ASN A 22 -7.43 -5.54 -15.57
C ASN A 22 -7.65 -4.78 -16.89
N SER A 23 -6.91 -5.12 -17.95
CA SER A 23 -6.91 -4.39 -19.23
C SER A 23 -8.26 -4.37 -19.95
N GLN A 24 -9.16 -5.29 -19.62
CA GLN A 24 -10.55 -5.30 -20.11
C GLN A 24 -11.45 -4.23 -19.48
N LEU A 25 -11.05 -3.65 -18.35
CA LEU A 25 -11.86 -2.64 -17.65
C LEU A 25 -11.78 -1.29 -18.37
N PRO A 26 -12.88 -0.50 -18.38
CA PRO A 26 -12.80 0.92 -18.72
C PRO A 26 -11.77 1.63 -17.82
N PRO A 27 -11.01 2.61 -18.32
CA PRO A 27 -9.94 3.27 -17.55
C PRO A 27 -10.38 3.81 -16.19
N GLU A 28 -11.58 4.41 -16.13
CA GLU A 28 -12.16 4.90 -14.87
C GLU A 28 -12.45 3.76 -13.88
N ALA A 29 -12.96 2.62 -14.37
CA ALA A 29 -13.25 1.46 -13.52
C ALA A 29 -11.95 0.81 -13.01
N ALA A 30 -10.89 0.75 -13.83
CA ALA A 30 -9.57 0.31 -13.39
C ALA A 30 -9.02 1.23 -12.29
N THR A 31 -9.10 2.54 -12.48
CA THR A 31 -8.68 3.51 -11.45
C THR A 31 -9.46 3.32 -10.14
N TRP A 32 -10.78 3.15 -10.22
CA TRP A 32 -11.61 2.87 -9.04
C TRP A 32 -11.21 1.58 -8.35
N ALA A 33 -10.90 0.51 -9.09
CA ALA A 33 -10.44 -0.75 -8.52
C ALA A 33 -9.12 -0.57 -7.75
N ARG A 34 -8.16 0.20 -8.29
CA ARG A 34 -6.88 0.50 -7.62
C ARG A 34 -7.10 1.24 -6.29
N LEU A 35 -7.97 2.25 -6.30
CA LEU A 35 -8.26 3.06 -5.11
C LEU A 35 -9.10 2.29 -4.07
N ALA A 36 -10.06 1.48 -4.53
CA ALA A 36 -10.92 0.69 -3.64
C ALA A 36 -10.12 -0.39 -2.89
N LYS A 37 -9.11 -1.01 -3.52
CA LYS A 37 -8.26 -2.02 -2.89
C LYS A 37 -7.57 -1.49 -1.63
N ILE A 38 -7.22 -0.19 -1.57
CA ILE A 38 -6.65 0.43 -0.35
C ILE A 38 -7.60 0.29 0.85
N THR A 39 -8.91 0.43 0.63
CA THR A 39 -9.90 0.30 1.70
C THR A 39 -10.09 -1.16 2.13
N GLU A 40 -9.96 -2.09 1.19
CA GLU A 40 -9.95 -3.53 1.46
C GLU A 40 -8.77 -3.91 2.37
N GLU A 41 -7.53 -3.55 2.00
CA GLU A 41 -6.34 -3.80 2.82
C GLU A 41 -6.43 -3.15 4.21
N ALA A 42 -6.95 -1.92 4.29
CA ALA A 42 -7.15 -1.27 5.58
C ALA A 42 -8.16 -2.02 6.47
N GLY A 43 -9.13 -2.69 5.87
CA GLY A 43 -10.05 -3.59 6.56
C GLY A 43 -9.36 -4.87 7.03
N GLU A 44 -8.41 -5.40 6.26
CA GLU A 44 -7.61 -6.58 6.61
C GLU A 44 -6.69 -6.30 7.81
N VAL A 45 -6.06 -5.13 7.89
CA VAL A 45 -5.32 -4.68 9.11
C VAL A 45 -6.20 -4.76 10.37
N VAL A 46 -7.45 -4.26 10.28
CA VAL A 46 -8.39 -4.29 11.40
C VAL A 46 -8.79 -5.72 11.73
N ALA A 47 -9.03 -6.55 10.73
CA ALA A 47 -9.38 -7.96 10.90
C ALA A 47 -8.25 -8.76 11.57
N ALA A 48 -7.01 -8.57 11.11
CA ALA A 48 -5.82 -9.16 11.71
C ALA A 48 -5.64 -8.69 13.15
N HIS A 49 -5.83 -7.39 13.44
CA HIS A 49 -5.72 -6.88 14.81
C HIS A 49 -6.78 -7.48 15.76
N ILE A 50 -8.02 -7.58 15.31
CA ILE A 50 -9.10 -8.25 16.05
C ILE A 50 -8.75 -9.73 16.29
N GLY A 51 -8.22 -10.40 15.27
CA GLY A 51 -7.77 -11.78 15.35
C GLY A 51 -6.58 -11.99 16.30
N ALA A 52 -5.64 -11.05 16.34
CA ALA A 52 -4.44 -11.12 17.16
C ALA A 52 -4.71 -10.83 18.64
N THR A 53 -5.68 -9.96 18.91
CA THR A 53 -6.08 -9.59 20.27
C THR A 53 -7.19 -10.48 20.84
N GLY A 54 -7.81 -11.32 20.00
CA GLY A 54 -8.95 -12.16 20.39
C GLY A 54 -10.20 -11.35 20.74
N GLN A 55 -10.34 -10.12 20.24
CA GLN A 55 -11.47 -9.23 20.55
C GLN A 55 -12.83 -9.81 20.16
N ASN A 56 -12.89 -10.74 19.20
CA ASN A 56 -14.11 -11.46 18.85
C ASN A 56 -14.21 -12.78 19.63
N PRO A 57 -15.01 -12.85 20.72
CA PRO A 57 -15.06 -14.05 21.58
C PRO A 57 -15.60 -15.29 20.86
N ARG A 58 -16.29 -15.14 19.71
CA ARG A 58 -16.77 -16.27 18.90
C ARG A 58 -15.67 -16.95 18.06
N LYS A 59 -14.53 -16.28 17.87
CA LYS A 59 -13.42 -16.76 17.02
C LYS A 59 -12.15 -17.05 17.80
N GLY A 60 -11.99 -16.49 19.00
CA GLY A 60 -10.74 -16.61 19.78
C GLY A 60 -9.58 -15.86 19.12
N VAL A 61 -8.34 -16.24 19.46
CA VAL A 61 -7.13 -15.71 18.83
C VAL A 61 -6.87 -16.50 17.55
N THR A 62 -6.88 -15.81 16.41
CA THR A 62 -6.72 -16.42 15.08
C THR A 62 -5.52 -15.89 14.31
N HIS A 63 -4.97 -14.75 14.73
CA HIS A 63 -3.84 -14.09 14.08
C HIS A 63 -2.75 -13.81 15.10
N THR A 64 -1.61 -13.37 14.63
CA THR A 64 -0.49 -12.89 15.41
C THR A 64 -0.30 -11.40 15.22
N ARG A 65 0.58 -10.81 16.04
CA ARG A 65 1.03 -9.43 15.80
C ARG A 65 1.79 -9.31 14.47
N ALA A 66 2.51 -10.35 14.03
CA ALA A 66 3.24 -10.32 12.77
C ALA A 66 2.28 -10.17 11.60
N ASP A 67 1.12 -10.85 11.65
CA ASP A 67 0.08 -10.73 10.63
C ASP A 67 -0.38 -9.26 10.52
N VAL A 68 -0.57 -8.55 11.63
CA VAL A 68 -0.91 -7.11 11.61
C VAL A 68 0.19 -6.26 10.94
N GLU A 69 1.46 -6.61 11.17
CA GLU A 69 2.60 -5.92 10.57
C GLU A 69 2.66 -6.18 9.05
N GLU A 70 2.33 -7.39 8.60
CA GLU A 70 2.19 -7.74 7.18
C GLU A 70 1.06 -6.96 6.51
N GLU A 71 -0.13 -6.93 7.11
CA GLU A 71 -1.27 -6.17 6.56
C GLU A 71 -0.98 -4.66 6.44
N LEU A 72 -0.21 -4.11 7.38
CA LEU A 72 0.22 -2.70 7.31
C LEU A 72 1.15 -2.45 6.12
N LEU A 73 2.01 -3.42 5.79
CA LEU A 73 2.86 -3.36 4.61
C LEU A 73 2.04 -3.51 3.33
N ASP A 74 1.01 -4.35 3.33
CA ASP A 74 0.11 -4.52 2.18
C ASP A 74 -0.69 -3.25 1.89
N VAL A 75 -1.17 -2.55 2.91
CA VAL A 75 -1.75 -1.20 2.74
C VAL A 75 -0.75 -0.24 2.10
N ALA A 76 0.49 -0.20 2.60
CA ALA A 76 1.51 0.71 2.09
C ALA A 76 1.88 0.39 0.63
N LEU A 77 2.10 -0.89 0.31
CA LEU A 77 2.42 -1.36 -1.03
C LEU A 77 1.27 -1.10 -2.00
N THR A 78 0.03 -1.37 -1.59
CA THR A 78 -1.17 -1.12 -2.40
C THR A 78 -1.34 0.35 -2.73
N ALA A 79 -1.12 1.24 -1.75
CA ALA A 79 -1.19 2.68 -1.97
C ALA A 79 -0.08 3.19 -2.92
N LEU A 80 1.16 2.68 -2.78
CA LEU A 80 2.27 3.06 -3.66
C LEU A 80 2.08 2.51 -5.09
N ALA A 81 1.55 1.30 -5.23
CA ALA A 81 1.22 0.74 -6.54
C ALA A 81 0.08 1.53 -7.20
N ALA A 82 -0.96 1.93 -6.46
CA ALA A 82 -2.01 2.81 -6.98
C ALA A 82 -1.48 4.18 -7.41
N LEU A 83 -0.47 4.71 -6.70
CA LEU A 83 0.24 5.92 -7.12
C LEU A 83 0.97 5.72 -8.45
N GLU A 84 1.67 4.60 -8.66
CA GLU A 84 2.32 4.29 -9.95
C GLU A 84 1.31 4.20 -11.10
N HIS A 85 0.16 3.55 -10.90
CA HIS A 85 -0.93 3.50 -11.88
C HIS A 85 -1.36 4.91 -12.34
N LEU A 86 -1.62 5.81 -11.39
CA LEU A 86 -2.03 7.20 -11.70
C LEU A 86 -0.95 8.01 -12.42
N ARG A 87 0.30 7.55 -12.39
CA ARG A 87 1.46 8.23 -12.94
C ARG A 87 1.98 7.59 -14.22
N GLY A 88 1.36 6.50 -14.66
CA GLY A 88 1.82 5.74 -15.82
C GLY A 88 3.15 5.04 -15.55
N HIS A 89 3.34 4.50 -14.34
CA HIS A 89 4.45 3.61 -14.00
C HIS A 89 5.84 4.24 -14.18
N ASP A 90 6.00 5.44 -13.62
CA ASP A 90 7.25 6.19 -13.76
C ASP A 90 8.32 5.81 -12.74
N ALA A 91 8.05 4.81 -11.88
CA ALA A 91 8.96 4.24 -10.90
C ALA A 91 9.53 5.27 -9.92
N ARG A 92 8.68 6.23 -9.49
CA ARG A 92 9.05 7.32 -8.56
C ARG A 92 8.29 7.30 -7.24
N SER A 93 7.48 6.28 -6.98
CA SER A 93 6.65 6.17 -5.76
C SER A 93 7.44 6.39 -4.46
N LEU A 94 8.63 5.81 -4.29
CA LEU A 94 9.43 6.02 -3.07
C LEU A 94 10.10 7.39 -3.00
N ASP A 95 10.53 7.96 -4.13
CA ASP A 95 11.08 9.32 -4.15
C ASP A 95 10.01 10.34 -3.71
N LEU A 96 8.78 10.14 -4.16
CA LEU A 96 7.63 10.96 -3.79
C LEU A 96 7.25 10.77 -2.32
N LEU A 97 7.29 9.53 -1.83
CA LEU A 97 7.07 9.23 -0.41
C LEU A 97 8.15 9.89 0.48
N ALA A 98 9.42 9.82 0.08
CA ALA A 98 10.52 10.46 0.79
C ALA A 98 10.33 11.99 0.85
N ALA A 99 10.04 12.63 -0.30
CA ALA A 99 9.75 14.06 -0.35
C ALA A 99 8.52 14.43 0.52
N ARG A 100 7.50 13.57 0.55
CA ARG A 100 6.30 13.74 1.39
C ARG A 100 6.62 13.62 2.88
N LEU A 101 7.47 12.67 3.26
CA LEU A 101 7.94 12.49 4.63
C LEU A 101 8.72 13.71 5.10
N GLU A 102 9.72 14.16 4.33
CA GLU A 102 10.50 15.36 4.65
C GLU A 102 9.61 16.60 4.86
N ALA A 103 8.65 16.82 3.96
CA ALA A 103 7.72 17.93 4.08
C ALA A 103 6.84 17.82 5.34
N THR A 104 6.52 16.60 5.77
CA THR A 104 5.72 16.34 6.97
C THR A 104 6.54 16.53 8.24
N LEU A 105 7.78 16.05 8.27
CA LEU A 105 8.74 16.25 9.35
C LEU A 105 8.99 17.75 9.60
N ARG A 106 9.22 18.53 8.53
CA ARG A 106 9.35 19.99 8.62
C ARG A 106 8.12 20.66 9.25
N ARG A 107 6.90 20.22 8.90
CA ARG A 107 5.65 20.77 9.48
C ARG A 107 5.44 20.35 10.94
N ALA A 108 5.87 19.14 11.31
CA ALA A 108 5.72 18.61 12.66
C ALA A 108 6.75 19.20 13.65
N GLY A 109 7.78 19.89 13.16
CA GLY A 109 8.93 20.31 13.99
C GLY A 109 9.79 19.13 14.46
N ALA A 110 9.53 17.93 13.95
CA ALA A 110 10.28 16.72 14.21
C ALA A 110 11.28 16.55 13.05
N GLY A 111 12.49 17.08 13.18
CA GLY A 111 13.49 17.04 12.12
C GLY A 111 14.70 17.94 12.35
N GLY A 112 14.92 18.36 13.60
CA GLY A 112 16.14 19.03 14.07
C GLY A 112 17.03 18.04 14.78
#